data_AF-A0A353R0X4-F1
#
_entry.id   AF-A0A353R0X4-F1
#
_cell.length_a   1.000
_cell.length_b   1.000
_cell.length_c   1.000
_cell.angle_alpha   90.00
_cell.angle_beta   90.00
_cell.angle_gamma   90.00
#
_symmetry.space_group_name_H-M   'P 1'
#
loop_
_entity.id
_entity.type
_entity.pdbx_description
1 polymer ?
#
loop_
_entity_poly.entity_id
_entity_poly.type
_entity_poly.pdbx_seq_one_letter_code
_entity_poly.pdbx_strand_id
1 'polypeptide(L)'
;MREIAVSWSRFVMIALALAVFVGSPAQAADKRALAAEIMRASGLEQQLSHTTRSIKDSLQKAEESGKATSEQREIGQIMLDAFGPPTILSSVGKQLADQLSEGELQKVLSWYEGNPGKKLIQLENQLGDPEKAKDLVEFAKQTEQNPIPESRQALYQQIDKATLTTQTTVDMQLNSRVAMVKAMNKTAKSEKKLTDAEIDAKIAAQRPQATAFLQQINLIKFAYLYKDLPEGDM
;
A
#
# COMPACT_ATOMS: atom_id res chain seq x y z
N MET A 1 -7.07 17.13 -0.45
CA MET A 1 -5.93 16.48 0.25
C MET A 1 -6.35 15.37 1.22
N ARG A 2 -7.50 15.48 1.92
CA ARG A 2 -8.00 14.40 2.80
C ARG A 2 -8.37 13.09 2.08
N GLU A 3 -8.91 13.16 0.85
CA GLU A 3 -9.29 11.95 0.08
C GLU A 3 -8.10 11.16 -0.50
N ILE A 4 -7.00 11.85 -0.85
CA ILE A 4 -5.80 11.22 -1.40
C ILE A 4 -5.10 10.36 -0.34
N ALA A 5 -5.10 10.78 0.93
CA ALA A 5 -4.49 10.02 2.02
C ALA A 5 -5.24 8.70 2.37
N VAL A 6 -6.52 8.59 2.01
CA VAL A 6 -7.35 7.40 2.30
C VAL A 6 -7.14 6.31 1.23
N SER A 7 -6.85 6.69 -0.02
CA SER A 7 -6.65 5.75 -1.13
C SER A 7 -5.33 4.96 -1.01
N TRP A 8 -4.27 5.56 -0.44
CA TRP A 8 -2.91 5.00 -0.49
C TRP A 8 -2.60 4.01 0.63
N SER A 9 -3.31 4.08 1.77
CA SER A 9 -3.12 3.14 2.88
C SER A 9 -3.62 1.72 2.61
N ARG A 10 -4.26 1.51 1.46
CA ARG A 10 -4.77 0.21 1.07
C ARG A 10 -3.61 -0.71 0.73
N PHE A 11 -2.56 -0.17 0.10
CA PHE A 11 -1.48 -0.91 -0.55
C PHE A 11 -0.66 -1.92 0.26
N VAL A 12 -0.72 -1.92 1.58
CA VAL A 12 0.41 -2.47 2.35
C VAL A 12 0.03 -3.50 3.42
N MET A 13 -1.24 -3.85 3.58
CA MET A 13 -1.56 -4.92 4.55
C MET A 13 -1.00 -6.29 4.17
N ILE A 14 -0.45 -6.44 2.95
CA ILE A 14 0.12 -7.70 2.48
C ILE A 14 1.44 -7.47 1.75
N ALA A 15 2.50 -7.17 2.50
CA ALA A 15 3.85 -7.29 1.98
C ALA A 15 4.78 -7.83 3.09
N LEU A 16 4.80 -9.15 3.21
CA LEU A 16 5.79 -9.89 4.00
C LEU A 16 7.20 -9.59 3.45
N ALA A 17 8.04 -8.99 4.29
CA ALA A 17 9.46 -8.83 4.01
C ALA A 17 10.21 -10.12 4.30
N LEU A 18 10.99 -10.62 3.32
CA LEU A 18 11.79 -11.82 3.48
C LEU A 18 13.27 -11.59 3.15
N ALA A 19 14.06 -12.24 4.00
CA ALA A 19 15.50 -12.26 4.00
C ALA A 19 16.06 -13.21 2.94
N VAL A 20 17.29 -12.92 2.56
CA VAL A 20 18.08 -13.48 1.46
C VAL A 20 18.23 -15.01 1.55
N PHE A 21 17.76 -15.73 0.53
CA PHE A 21 18.28 -17.06 0.16
C PHE A 21 18.30 -17.21 -1.36
N VAL A 22 19.35 -17.86 -1.89
CA VAL A 22 19.57 -18.09 -3.32
C VAL A 22 19.00 -19.46 -3.71
N GLY A 23 18.06 -19.50 -4.66
CA GLY A 23 17.42 -20.72 -5.15
C GLY A 23 17.74 -21.07 -6.61
N SER A 24 17.83 -22.38 -6.90
CA SER A 24 18.13 -22.99 -8.21
C SER A 24 16.99 -22.86 -9.25
N PRO A 25 17.30 -22.84 -10.57
CA PRO A 25 16.35 -22.44 -11.63
C PRO A 25 15.28 -23.46 -12.04
N ALA A 26 15.41 -24.75 -11.72
CA ALA A 26 14.41 -25.78 -12.10
C ALA A 26 13.14 -25.74 -11.22
N GLN A 27 13.25 -25.28 -9.97
CA GLN A 27 12.13 -25.06 -9.05
C GLN A 27 11.38 -23.73 -9.31
N ALA A 28 11.88 -22.89 -10.21
CA ALA A 28 11.38 -21.53 -10.38
C ALA A 28 10.01 -21.46 -11.08
N ALA A 29 9.61 -22.47 -11.85
CA ALA A 29 8.32 -22.47 -12.55
C ALA A 29 7.15 -22.73 -11.59
N ASP A 30 7.23 -23.78 -10.76
CA ASP A 30 6.20 -24.11 -9.76
C ASP A 30 6.09 -23.03 -8.67
N LYS A 31 7.23 -22.46 -8.25
CA LYS A 31 7.25 -21.35 -7.29
C LYS A 31 6.60 -20.08 -7.83
N ARG A 32 6.72 -19.79 -9.13
CA ARG A 32 6.04 -18.64 -9.76
C ARG A 32 4.54 -18.85 -9.82
N ALA A 33 4.08 -20.08 -10.08
CA ALA A 33 2.65 -20.40 -10.05
C ALA A 33 2.08 -20.23 -8.64
N LEU A 34 2.74 -20.78 -7.62
CA LEU A 34 2.34 -20.62 -6.22
C LEU A 34 2.35 -19.14 -5.79
N ALA A 35 3.37 -18.37 -6.20
CA ALA A 35 3.41 -16.93 -5.92
C ALA A 35 2.22 -16.18 -6.54
N ALA A 36 1.83 -16.54 -7.77
CA ALA A 36 0.64 -15.96 -8.41
C ALA A 36 -0.65 -16.33 -7.68
N GLU A 37 -0.78 -17.57 -7.21
CA GLU A 37 -1.92 -18.00 -6.39
C GLU A 37 -1.99 -17.27 -5.06
N ILE A 38 -0.86 -17.08 -4.38
CA ILE A 38 -0.80 -16.29 -3.13
C ILE A 38 -1.25 -14.85 -3.38
N MET A 39 -0.77 -14.18 -4.43
CA MET A 39 -1.18 -12.81 -4.75
C MET A 39 -2.69 -12.69 -5.04
N ARG A 40 -3.30 -13.73 -5.58
CA ARG A 40 -4.75 -13.79 -5.79
C ARG A 40 -5.50 -14.06 -4.49
N ALA A 41 -5.06 -15.08 -3.73
CA ALA A 41 -5.69 -15.48 -2.47
C ALA A 41 -5.59 -14.39 -1.40
N SER A 42 -4.53 -13.58 -1.45
CA SER A 42 -4.34 -12.43 -0.59
C SER A 42 -5.16 -11.20 -0.99
N GLY A 43 -5.78 -11.19 -2.17
CA GLY A 43 -6.53 -10.01 -2.64
C GLY A 43 -5.64 -8.84 -3.12
N LEU A 44 -4.32 -9.04 -3.25
CA LEU A 44 -3.41 -8.03 -3.81
C LEU A 44 -3.84 -7.62 -5.23
N GLU A 45 -4.26 -8.56 -6.06
CA GLU A 45 -4.77 -8.28 -7.42
C GLU A 45 -5.98 -7.32 -7.39
N GLN A 46 -6.92 -7.56 -6.47
CA GLN A 46 -8.12 -6.73 -6.31
C GLN A 46 -7.77 -5.33 -5.82
N GLN A 47 -6.84 -5.24 -4.88
CA GLN A 47 -6.37 -3.98 -4.33
C GLN A 47 -5.68 -3.11 -5.37
N LEU A 48 -4.77 -3.68 -6.17
CA LEU A 48 -4.11 -2.98 -7.27
C LEU A 48 -5.12 -2.52 -8.31
N SER A 49 -6.04 -3.40 -8.69
CA SER A 49 -7.11 -3.06 -9.65
C SER A 49 -7.97 -1.89 -9.17
N HIS A 50 -8.28 -1.83 -7.87
CA HIS A 50 -9.03 -0.70 -7.31
C HIS A 50 -8.22 0.59 -7.36
N THR A 51 -6.93 0.57 -7.00
CA THR A 51 -6.11 1.78 -7.07
C THR A 51 -6.01 2.29 -8.50
N THR A 52 -5.66 1.43 -9.46
CA THR A 52 -5.51 1.84 -10.86
C THR A 52 -6.81 2.44 -11.40
N ARG A 53 -7.97 1.86 -11.01
CA ARG A 53 -9.29 2.44 -11.32
C ARG A 53 -9.48 3.81 -10.67
N SER A 54 -9.15 3.96 -9.39
CA SER A 54 -9.27 5.25 -8.68
C SER A 54 -8.40 6.35 -9.33
N ILE A 55 -7.20 6.02 -9.80
CA ILE A 55 -6.33 6.93 -10.55
C ILE A 55 -7.00 7.30 -11.88
N LYS A 56 -7.45 6.31 -12.64
CA LYS A 56 -8.14 6.53 -13.92
C LYS A 56 -9.39 7.42 -13.77
N ASP A 57 -10.22 7.13 -12.77
CA ASP A 57 -11.44 7.91 -12.49
C ASP A 57 -11.09 9.36 -12.09
N SER A 58 -10.00 9.55 -11.35
CA SER A 58 -9.53 10.90 -10.96
C SER A 58 -9.04 11.69 -12.17
N LEU A 59 -8.32 11.04 -13.09
CA LEU A 59 -7.87 11.65 -14.34
C LEU A 59 -9.05 12.01 -15.24
N GLN A 60 -10.00 11.09 -15.41
CA GLN A 60 -11.21 11.32 -16.20
C GLN A 60 -12.02 12.50 -15.66
N LYS A 61 -12.24 12.59 -14.34
CA LYS A 61 -12.93 13.74 -13.71
C LYS A 61 -12.18 15.06 -13.93
N ALA A 62 -10.85 15.04 -13.92
CA ALA A 62 -10.06 16.23 -14.19
C ALA A 62 -10.20 16.68 -15.66
N GLU A 63 -10.30 15.73 -16.59
CA GLU A 63 -10.57 16.00 -18.01
C GLU A 63 -11.98 16.57 -18.22
N GLU A 64 -13.00 15.92 -17.69
CA GLU A 64 -14.41 16.34 -17.81
C GLU A 64 -14.66 17.74 -17.22
N SER A 65 -13.93 18.10 -16.17
CA SER A 65 -14.03 19.43 -15.56
C SER A 65 -13.23 20.52 -16.29
N GLY A 66 -12.52 20.19 -17.37
CA GLY A 66 -11.65 21.13 -18.10
C GLY A 66 -10.45 21.63 -17.30
N LYS A 67 -10.16 21.01 -16.14
CA LYS A 67 -9.10 21.42 -15.21
C LYS A 67 -7.78 20.68 -15.45
N ALA A 68 -7.79 19.62 -16.26
CA ALA A 68 -6.60 18.84 -16.59
C ALA A 68 -5.71 19.55 -17.62
N THR A 69 -4.50 19.94 -17.21
CA THR A 69 -3.46 20.36 -18.16
C THR A 69 -2.91 19.17 -18.96
N SER A 70 -2.24 19.43 -20.07
CA SER A 70 -1.53 18.40 -20.86
C SER A 70 -0.55 17.60 -20.00
N GLU A 71 0.17 18.29 -19.12
CA GLU A 71 1.18 17.71 -18.24
C GLU A 71 0.54 16.83 -17.16
N GLN A 72 -0.64 17.21 -16.64
CA GLN A 72 -1.37 16.38 -15.68
C GLN A 72 -1.87 15.07 -16.30
N ARG A 73 -2.29 15.09 -17.57
CA ARG A 73 -2.65 13.87 -18.31
C ARG A 73 -1.45 12.96 -18.51
N GLU A 74 -0.32 13.51 -18.95
CA GLU A 74 0.91 12.76 -19.17
C GLU A 74 1.44 12.12 -17.87
N ILE A 75 1.49 12.89 -16.78
CA ILE A 75 1.86 12.39 -15.45
C ILE A 75 0.91 11.28 -14.99
N GLY A 76 -0.39 11.43 -15.24
CA GLY A 76 -1.39 10.42 -14.94
C GLY A 76 -1.15 9.10 -15.67
N GLN A 77 -0.85 9.17 -16.97
CA GLN A 77 -0.55 7.99 -17.79
C GLN A 77 0.74 7.31 -17.34
N ILE A 78 1.80 8.07 -17.07
CA ILE A 78 3.06 7.54 -16.53
C ILE A 78 2.82 6.79 -15.21
N MET A 79 1.96 7.33 -14.34
CA MET A 79 1.58 6.65 -13.10
C MET A 79 0.83 5.34 -13.36
N LEU A 80 -0.11 5.32 -14.31
CA LEU A 80 -0.85 4.11 -14.66
C LEU A 80 0.07 3.02 -15.25
N ASP A 81 1.07 3.40 -16.03
CA ASP A 81 2.02 2.47 -16.63
C ASP A 81 3.01 1.92 -15.57
N ALA A 82 3.51 2.80 -14.70
CA ALA A 82 4.46 2.44 -13.64
C ALA A 82 3.82 1.62 -12.51
N PHE A 83 2.57 1.94 -12.13
CA PHE A 83 1.82 1.28 -11.05
C PHE A 83 0.70 0.37 -11.56
N GLY A 84 0.73 0.01 -12.85
CA GLY A 84 -0.25 -0.90 -13.43
C GLY A 84 -0.18 -2.29 -12.80
N PRO A 85 -1.32 -3.00 -12.67
CA PRO A 85 -1.35 -4.33 -12.04
C PRO A 85 -0.33 -5.33 -12.64
N PRO A 86 -0.14 -5.43 -13.97
CA PRO A 86 0.85 -6.36 -14.53
C PRO A 86 2.28 -6.10 -14.04
N THR A 87 2.69 -4.83 -13.95
CA THR A 87 4.04 -4.43 -13.52
C THR A 87 4.29 -4.81 -12.07
N ILE A 88 3.37 -4.44 -11.17
CA ILE A 88 3.51 -4.71 -9.74
C ILE A 88 3.39 -6.20 -9.44
N LEU A 89 2.39 -6.90 -10.00
CA LEU A 89 2.19 -8.33 -9.77
C LEU A 89 3.37 -9.15 -10.28
N SER A 90 3.94 -8.81 -11.44
CA SER A 90 5.13 -9.50 -11.94
C SER A 90 6.33 -9.31 -11.01
N SER A 91 6.56 -8.09 -10.52
CA SER A 91 7.67 -7.80 -9.60
C SER A 91 7.50 -8.50 -8.25
N VAL A 92 6.31 -8.44 -7.65
CA VAL A 92 6.01 -9.09 -6.36
C VAL A 92 6.07 -10.61 -6.51
N GLY A 93 5.45 -11.17 -7.55
CA GLY A 93 5.47 -12.61 -7.81
C GLY A 93 6.90 -13.14 -8.02
N LYS A 94 7.74 -12.38 -8.71
CA LYS A 94 9.17 -12.68 -8.84
C LYS A 94 9.87 -12.68 -7.48
N GLN A 95 9.67 -11.66 -6.65
CA GLN A 95 10.30 -11.59 -5.33
C GLN A 95 9.86 -12.73 -4.42
N LEU A 96 8.58 -13.07 -4.39
CA LEU A 96 8.06 -14.22 -3.63
C LEU A 96 8.70 -15.53 -4.11
N ALA A 97 8.74 -15.76 -5.43
CA ALA A 97 9.34 -16.96 -6.01
C ALA A 97 10.87 -17.02 -5.83
N ASP A 98 11.55 -15.89 -5.76
CA ASP A 98 13.01 -15.84 -5.57
C ASP A 98 13.38 -15.98 -4.08
N GLN A 99 12.57 -15.49 -3.14
CA GLN A 99 12.90 -15.43 -1.70
C GLN A 99 12.35 -16.59 -0.86
N LEU A 100 11.19 -17.15 -1.20
CA LEU A 100 10.57 -18.24 -0.42
C LEU A 100 10.92 -19.59 -0.99
N SER A 101 11.06 -20.62 -0.16
CA SER A 101 11.01 -22.00 -0.62
C SER A 101 9.59 -22.40 -1.08
N GLU A 102 9.49 -23.47 -1.85
CA GLU A 102 8.19 -24.00 -2.29
C GLU A 102 7.29 -24.38 -1.10
N GLY A 103 7.85 -25.01 -0.07
CA GLY A 103 7.11 -25.38 1.14
C GLY A 103 6.64 -24.17 1.95
N GLU A 104 7.37 -23.05 1.92
CA GLU A 104 6.90 -21.79 2.53
C GLU A 104 5.77 -21.16 1.74
N LEU A 105 5.87 -21.13 0.40
CA LEU A 105 4.80 -20.66 -0.47
C LEU A 105 3.51 -21.48 -0.26
N GLN A 106 3.61 -22.81 -0.19
CA GLN A 106 2.46 -23.67 0.08
C GLN A 106 1.82 -23.40 1.45
N LYS A 107 2.63 -23.18 2.50
CA LYS A 107 2.11 -22.82 3.84
C LYS A 107 1.38 -21.49 3.83
N VAL A 108 1.95 -20.48 3.16
CA VAL A 108 1.33 -19.16 3.02
C VAL A 108 0.01 -19.26 2.26
N LEU A 109 0.01 -19.97 1.13
CA LEU A 109 -1.21 -20.20 0.34
C LEU A 109 -2.29 -20.91 1.18
N SER A 110 -1.92 -22.00 1.86
CA SER A 110 -2.84 -22.75 2.72
C SER A 110 -3.46 -21.89 3.82
N TRP A 111 -2.68 -20.95 4.38
CA TRP A 111 -3.19 -20.01 5.38
C TRP A 111 -4.21 -19.04 4.79
N TYR A 112 -3.92 -18.43 3.64
CA TYR A 112 -4.87 -17.54 2.95
C TYR A 112 -6.15 -18.26 2.52
N GLU A 113 -6.05 -19.54 2.14
CA GLU A 113 -7.19 -20.37 1.78
C GLU A 113 -7.98 -20.88 2.99
N GLY A 114 -7.38 -20.85 4.18
CA GLY A 114 -8.01 -21.18 5.45
C GLY A 114 -9.06 -20.16 5.88
N ASN A 115 -9.91 -20.55 6.83
CA ASN A 115 -10.96 -19.68 7.37
C ASN A 115 -10.42 -18.36 7.97
N PRO A 116 -9.31 -18.35 8.74
CA PRO A 116 -8.75 -17.10 9.26
C PRO A 116 -8.30 -16.15 8.16
N GLY A 117 -7.54 -16.64 7.18
CA GLY A 117 -7.07 -15.85 6.04
C GLY A 117 -8.23 -15.26 5.22
N LYS A 118 -9.21 -16.08 4.86
CA LYS A 118 -10.43 -15.62 4.16
C LYS A 118 -11.18 -14.54 4.93
N LYS A 119 -11.34 -14.69 6.24
CA LYS A 119 -12.02 -13.71 7.11
C LYS A 119 -11.25 -12.39 7.13
N LEU A 120 -9.93 -12.45 7.23
CA LEU A 120 -9.06 -11.27 7.21
C LEU A 120 -9.20 -10.52 5.87
N ILE A 121 -9.06 -11.21 4.73
CA ILE A 121 -9.22 -10.61 3.40
C ILE A 121 -10.62 -10.00 3.21
N GLN A 122 -11.67 -10.64 3.73
CA GLN A 122 -13.02 -10.09 3.69
C GLN A 122 -13.12 -8.77 4.46
N LEU A 123 -12.50 -8.67 5.65
CA LEU A 123 -12.47 -7.44 6.44
C LEU A 123 -11.68 -6.35 5.72
N GLU A 124 -10.48 -6.66 5.23
CA GLU A 124 -9.62 -5.70 4.53
C GLU A 124 -10.26 -5.13 3.27
N ASN A 125 -11.00 -5.96 2.53
CA ASN A 125 -11.76 -5.54 1.35
C ASN A 125 -12.87 -4.53 1.68
N GLN A 126 -13.34 -4.45 2.93
CA GLN A 126 -14.34 -3.46 3.34
C GLN A 126 -13.82 -2.04 3.23
N LEU A 127 -12.52 -1.78 3.45
CA LEU A 127 -11.94 -0.43 3.26
C LEU A 127 -12.01 0.04 1.80
N GLY A 128 -12.37 -0.85 0.88
CA GLY A 128 -12.59 -0.51 -0.51
C GLY A 128 -13.98 -0.02 -0.88
N ASP A 129 -14.92 -0.12 0.03
CA ASP A 129 -16.27 0.35 -0.12
C ASP A 129 -16.36 1.84 0.32
N PRO A 130 -16.85 2.74 -0.54
CA PRO A 130 -17.07 4.15 -0.19
C PRO A 130 -17.94 4.35 1.06
N GLU A 131 -18.91 3.46 1.33
CA GLU A 131 -19.75 3.58 2.53
C GLU A 131 -18.94 3.23 3.79
N LYS A 132 -18.04 2.25 3.70
CA LYS A 132 -17.14 1.87 4.81
C LYS A 132 -16.07 2.93 5.07
N ALA A 133 -15.70 3.73 4.07
CA ALA A 133 -14.83 4.87 4.28
C ALA A 133 -15.46 5.93 5.21
N LYS A 134 -16.79 6.12 5.18
CA LYS A 134 -17.49 7.01 6.12
C LYS A 134 -17.49 6.43 7.53
N ASP A 135 -17.74 5.13 7.66
CA ASP A 135 -17.69 4.42 8.94
C ASP A 135 -16.32 4.56 9.61
N LEU A 136 -15.23 4.46 8.84
CA LEU A 136 -13.87 4.65 9.35
C LEU A 136 -13.65 6.06 9.91
N VAL A 137 -14.17 7.09 9.23
CA VAL A 137 -14.07 8.48 9.72
C VAL A 137 -14.84 8.66 11.01
N GLU A 138 -16.02 8.07 11.13
CA GLU A 138 -16.81 8.14 12.35
C GLU A 138 -16.14 7.37 13.50
N PHE A 139 -15.62 6.18 13.21
CA PHE A 139 -14.83 5.40 14.16
C PHE A 139 -13.61 6.19 14.65
N ALA A 140 -12.89 6.88 13.76
CA ALA A 140 -11.75 7.71 14.15
C ALA A 140 -12.15 8.79 15.18
N LYS A 141 -13.31 9.45 15.01
CA LYS A 141 -13.81 10.40 16.02
C LYS A 141 -14.15 9.72 17.34
N GLN A 142 -14.76 8.54 17.28
CA GLN A 142 -15.09 7.76 18.49
C GLN A 142 -13.82 7.41 19.28
N THR A 143 -12.69 7.14 18.60
CA THR A 143 -11.43 6.86 19.29
C THR A 143 -10.84 8.05 20.04
N GLU A 144 -11.28 9.28 19.75
CA GLU A 144 -10.89 10.46 20.53
C GLU A 144 -11.56 10.47 21.92
N GLN A 145 -12.79 9.93 22.01
CA GLN A 145 -13.56 9.85 23.25
C GLN A 145 -13.36 8.53 23.98
N ASN A 146 -13.19 7.44 23.23
CA ASN A 146 -12.96 6.08 23.71
C ASN A 146 -11.65 5.55 23.09
N PRO A 147 -10.49 5.85 23.70
CA PRO A 147 -9.20 5.41 23.18
C PRO A 147 -9.14 3.88 23.01
N ILE A 148 -8.42 3.44 21.98
CA ILE A 148 -8.16 2.01 21.73
C ILE A 148 -7.43 1.44 22.96
N PRO A 149 -7.86 0.30 23.54
CA PRO A 149 -7.16 -0.31 24.68
C PRO A 149 -5.69 -0.61 24.37
N GLU A 150 -4.79 -0.40 25.34
CA GLU A 150 -3.34 -0.59 25.14
C GLU A 150 -2.98 -1.99 24.63
N SER A 151 -3.66 -3.03 25.13
CA SER A 151 -3.46 -4.41 24.66
C SER A 151 -3.71 -4.57 23.15
N ARG A 152 -4.77 -3.93 22.64
CA ARG A 152 -5.11 -3.93 21.22
C ARG A 152 -4.18 -3.04 20.41
N GLN A 153 -3.73 -1.90 20.96
CA GLN A 153 -2.75 -1.05 20.29
C GLN A 153 -1.44 -1.80 20.00
N ALA A 154 -0.94 -2.57 20.97
CA ALA A 154 0.28 -3.35 20.80
C ALA A 154 0.15 -4.39 19.68
N LEU A 155 -1.00 -5.07 19.57
CA LEU A 155 -1.27 -6.01 18.47
C LEU A 155 -1.28 -5.31 17.12
N TYR A 156 -1.97 -4.17 16.99
CA TYR A 156 -2.01 -3.42 15.74
C TYR A 156 -0.66 -2.84 15.32
N GLN A 157 0.18 -2.45 16.28
CA GLN A 157 1.56 -2.04 16.01
C GLN A 157 2.42 -3.22 15.53
N GLN A 158 2.20 -4.42 16.07
CA GLN A 158 2.87 -5.63 15.58
C GLN A 158 2.44 -5.96 14.15
N ILE A 159 1.15 -5.84 13.83
CA ILE A 159 0.65 -5.99 12.46
C ILE A 159 1.29 -4.96 11.53
N ASP A 160 1.32 -3.67 11.90
CA ASP A 160 1.98 -2.62 11.10
C ASP A 160 3.45 -2.96 10.80
N LYS A 161 4.16 -3.45 11.81
CA LYS A 161 5.58 -3.85 11.69
C LYS A 161 5.76 -5.11 10.86
N ALA A 162 4.91 -6.12 11.03
CA ALA A 162 5.00 -7.39 10.32
C ALA A 162 4.66 -7.24 8.82
N THR A 163 3.75 -6.33 8.50
CA THR A 163 3.31 -6.02 7.12
C THR A 163 4.09 -4.87 6.49
N LEU A 164 4.95 -4.20 7.27
CA LEU A 164 5.63 -2.95 6.88
C LEU A 164 4.65 -1.87 6.37
N THR A 165 3.43 -1.85 6.90
CA THR A 165 2.32 -1.03 6.36
C THR A 165 2.69 0.45 6.30
N THR A 166 3.08 1.02 7.44
CA THR A 166 3.57 2.39 7.53
C THR A 166 4.80 2.61 6.66
N GLN A 167 5.82 1.75 6.77
CA GLN A 167 7.12 1.97 6.14
C GLN A 167 6.98 2.05 4.61
N THR A 168 6.33 1.07 3.98
CA THR A 168 6.16 1.06 2.52
C THR A 168 5.29 2.22 2.06
N THR A 169 4.27 2.60 2.83
CA THR A 169 3.44 3.77 2.52
C THR A 169 4.26 5.07 2.54
N VAL A 170 5.14 5.24 3.54
CA VAL A 170 6.05 6.38 3.64
C VAL A 170 7.02 6.39 2.45
N ASP A 171 7.65 5.25 2.16
CA ASP A 171 8.61 5.12 1.06
C ASP A 171 7.96 5.46 -0.27
N MET A 172 6.77 4.92 -0.54
CA MET A 172 6.02 5.19 -1.75
C MET A 172 5.67 6.68 -1.87
N GLN A 173 5.16 7.31 -0.80
CA GLN A 173 4.78 8.72 -0.82
C GLN A 173 5.99 9.65 -1.02
N LEU A 174 7.09 9.41 -0.28
CA LEU A 174 8.27 10.27 -0.37
C LEU A 174 9.01 10.09 -1.69
N ASN A 175 9.17 8.86 -2.17
CA ASN A 175 9.84 8.60 -3.45
C ASN A 175 9.05 9.16 -4.64
N SER A 176 7.72 9.04 -4.60
CA SER A 176 6.85 9.65 -5.63
C SER A 176 6.96 11.18 -5.61
N ARG A 177 7.03 11.80 -4.42
CA ARG A 177 7.25 13.24 -4.28
C ARG A 177 8.62 13.66 -4.80
N VAL A 178 9.68 12.90 -4.53
CA VAL A 178 11.03 13.16 -5.06
C VAL A 178 10.99 13.17 -6.58
N ALA A 179 10.43 12.13 -7.20
CA ALA A 179 10.34 12.03 -8.66
C ALA A 179 9.58 13.22 -9.26
N MET A 180 8.43 13.57 -8.68
CA MET A 180 7.61 14.70 -9.14
C MET A 180 8.34 16.03 -9.01
N VAL A 181 8.97 16.30 -7.87
CA VAL A 181 9.70 17.56 -7.64
C VAL A 181 10.92 17.66 -8.56
N LYS A 182 11.67 16.56 -8.75
CA LYS A 182 12.79 16.53 -9.71
C LYS A 182 12.32 16.80 -11.14
N ALA A 183 11.20 16.23 -11.57
CA ALA A 183 10.62 16.49 -12.88
C ALA A 183 10.22 17.96 -13.06
N MET A 184 9.51 18.53 -12.09
CA MET A 184 9.11 19.95 -12.11
C MET A 184 10.31 20.90 -12.05
N ASN A 185 11.34 20.56 -11.28
CA ASN A 185 12.55 21.38 -11.15
C ASN A 185 13.35 21.41 -12.46
N LYS A 186 13.36 20.31 -13.24
CA LYS A 186 13.99 20.28 -14.58
C LYS A 186 13.32 21.25 -15.56
N THR A 187 11.99 21.39 -15.51
CA THR A 187 11.21 22.24 -16.42
C THR A 187 11.02 23.69 -15.94
N ALA A 188 11.36 24.00 -14.69
CA ALA A 188 11.25 25.35 -14.15
C ALA A 188 12.16 26.36 -14.89
N LYS A 189 11.64 27.56 -15.20
CA LYS A 189 12.40 28.68 -15.79
C LYS A 189 13.18 29.51 -14.76
N SER A 190 13.12 29.12 -13.48
CA SER A 190 13.76 29.82 -12.37
C SER A 190 15.28 29.66 -12.41
N GLU A 191 16.01 30.74 -12.12
CA GLU A 191 17.47 30.70 -11.88
C GLU A 191 17.84 29.96 -10.59
N LYS A 192 16.87 29.72 -9.70
CA LYS A 192 17.05 28.93 -8.46
C LYS A 192 16.47 27.53 -8.60
N LYS A 193 17.01 26.74 -9.53
CA LYS A 193 16.77 25.30 -9.53
C LYS A 193 17.47 24.68 -8.33
N LEU A 194 16.78 23.83 -7.60
CA LEU A 194 17.41 23.02 -6.56
C LEU A 194 18.27 21.94 -7.23
N THR A 195 19.37 21.57 -6.62
CA THR A 195 20.10 20.35 -6.98
C THR A 195 19.29 19.11 -6.59
N ASP A 196 19.56 17.98 -7.24
CA ASP A 196 18.89 16.71 -6.88
C ASP A 196 19.13 16.35 -5.41
N ALA A 197 20.34 16.61 -4.88
CA ALA A 197 20.69 16.37 -3.48
C ALA A 197 19.89 17.26 -2.51
N GLU A 198 19.65 18.53 -2.85
CA GLU A 198 18.82 19.43 -2.04
C GLU A 198 17.35 19.00 -2.04
N ILE A 199 16.83 18.50 -3.16
CA ILE A 199 15.48 17.93 -3.26
C ILE A 199 15.37 16.70 -2.37
N ASP A 200 16.33 15.77 -2.49
CA ASP A 200 16.36 14.53 -1.72
C ASP A 200 16.42 14.82 -0.21
N ALA A 201 17.31 15.73 0.22
CA ALA A 201 17.44 16.13 1.61
C ALA A 201 16.16 16.78 2.18
N LYS A 202 15.54 17.71 1.43
CA LYS A 202 14.31 18.39 1.85
C LYS A 202 13.13 17.43 2.02
N ILE A 203 13.02 16.42 1.15
CA ILE A 203 11.93 15.45 1.24
C ILE A 203 12.23 14.39 2.31
N ALA A 204 13.48 13.94 2.43
CA ALA A 204 13.90 13.00 3.47
C ALA A 204 13.65 13.55 4.89
N ALA A 205 13.81 14.87 5.09
CA ALA A 205 13.51 15.54 6.35
C ALA A 205 12.03 15.41 6.79
N GLN A 206 11.09 15.11 5.87
CA GLN A 206 9.67 14.92 6.18
C GLN A 206 9.37 13.50 6.70
N ARG A 207 10.31 12.56 6.58
CA ARG A 207 10.11 11.15 6.92
C ARG A 207 9.62 10.93 8.35
N PRO A 208 10.23 11.51 9.41
CA PRO A 208 9.77 11.24 10.77
C PRO A 208 8.31 11.67 11.00
N GLN A 209 7.93 12.83 10.48
CA GLN A 209 6.55 13.33 10.59
C GLN A 209 5.58 12.48 9.77
N ALA A 210 5.94 12.10 8.55
CA ALA A 210 5.13 11.25 7.70
C ALA A 210 4.92 9.85 8.33
N THR A 211 5.97 9.28 8.91
CA THR A 211 5.92 8.01 9.64
C THR A 211 4.97 8.10 10.83
N ALA A 212 5.14 9.08 11.72
CA ALA A 212 4.30 9.22 12.91
C ALA A 212 2.81 9.40 12.55
N PHE A 213 2.53 10.24 11.54
CA PHE A 213 1.18 10.45 11.04
C PHE A 213 0.55 9.16 10.48
N LEU A 214 1.30 8.41 9.67
CA LEU A 214 0.81 7.18 9.08
C LEU A 214 0.66 6.06 10.11
N GLN A 215 1.55 5.96 11.10
CA GLN A 215 1.38 5.01 12.21
C GLN A 215 0.07 5.25 12.97
N GLN A 216 -0.25 6.51 13.27
CA GLN A 216 -1.51 6.85 13.94
C GLN A 216 -2.73 6.50 13.09
N ILE A 217 -2.67 6.81 11.78
CA ILE A 217 -3.75 6.46 10.85
C ILE A 217 -3.92 4.94 10.73
N ASN A 218 -2.83 4.20 10.63
CA ASN A 218 -2.84 2.75 10.46
C ASN A 218 -3.34 2.07 11.74
N LEU A 219 -2.96 2.57 12.92
CA LEU A 219 -3.51 2.11 14.20
C LEU A 219 -5.04 2.20 14.23
N ILE A 220 -5.62 3.33 13.81
CA ILE A 220 -7.08 3.51 13.75
C ILE A 220 -7.71 2.58 12.71
N LYS A 221 -7.06 2.37 11.56
CA LYS A 221 -7.54 1.46 10.51
C LYS A 221 -7.56 0.01 10.96
N PHE A 222 -6.48 -0.47 11.57
CA PHE A 222 -6.43 -1.82 12.13
C PHE A 222 -7.46 -1.99 13.25
N ALA A 223 -7.61 -0.99 14.12
CA ALA A 223 -8.64 -1.01 15.14
C ALA A 223 -10.05 -1.07 14.55
N TYR A 224 -10.33 -0.34 13.47
CA TYR A 224 -11.63 -0.42 12.79
C TYR A 224 -11.87 -1.77 12.13
N LEU A 225 -10.87 -2.30 11.42
CA LEU A 225 -10.96 -3.55 10.65
C LEU A 225 -11.06 -4.78 11.53
N TYR A 226 -10.30 -4.80 12.62
CA TYR A 226 -10.09 -5.99 13.45
C TYR A 226 -10.75 -5.91 14.83
N LYS A 227 -11.59 -4.89 15.08
CA LYS A 227 -12.34 -4.74 16.34
C LYS A 227 -13.12 -5.99 16.75
N ASP A 228 -13.64 -6.74 15.78
CA ASP A 228 -14.49 -7.91 16.01
C ASP A 228 -13.69 -9.23 15.93
N LEU A 229 -12.36 -9.17 15.76
CA LEU A 229 -11.49 -10.35 15.80
C LEU A 229 -11.07 -10.67 17.25
N PRO A 230 -11.21 -11.94 17.68
CA PRO A 230 -10.53 -12.44 18.87
C PRO A 230 -9.03 -12.24 18.77
N GLU A 231 -8.35 -12.05 19.91
CA GLU A 231 -6.89 -11.83 19.91
C GLU A 231 -6.11 -13.02 19.35
N GLY A 232 -6.61 -14.26 19.49
CA GLY A 232 -5.98 -15.45 18.93
C GLY A 232 -6.18 -15.64 17.42
N ASP A 233 -7.03 -14.81 16.78
CA ASP A 233 -7.29 -14.83 15.34
C ASP A 233 -6.47 -13.75 14.58
N MET A 234 -5.65 -12.96 15.31
CA MET A 234 -4.77 -11.91 14.77
C MET A 234 -3.30 -12.28 14.98
#